data_AF-A4ICW6-F1
#
_entry.id   AF-A4ICW6-F1
#
_cell.length_a   1.000
_cell.length_b   1.000
_cell.length_c   1.000
_cell.angle_alpha   90.00
_cell.angle_beta   90.00
_cell.angle_gamma   90.00
#
_symmetry.space_group_name_H-M   'P 1'
#
loop_
_entity.id
_entity.type
_entity.pdbx_description
1 polymer ?
#
loop_
_entity_poly.entity_id
_entity_poly.type
_entity_poly.pdbx_seq_one_letter_code
_entity_poly.pdbx_strand_id
1 'polypeptide(L)'
;MPISQRVAVVHDAATTPEQLDAFQRACPKSCDFFPAKDAAQLQCVVQHIHAASPSVYEVVVNLCTDGSGGANGGVTPALATLFFHHASLSYTGCRAATLNHPFDVLLMMLFYADVPLPPFALVDSVEAARRAAHRLKAPVQIRNTCGLLGLYRDCCTVQDAVEATLIRALHEHGKIVAWEVNESKERAVRVLVAGGSVKGAAAAIPVESCATAPLWAARAEEAAQRFGSAVSRYVLYDCGVASLTLNTLKENPGKWCFEDLVLNPALPHLVLQEAVPNLLASAPTAAELVASLLAEARKFHPAPTFEIKLHEDSRKGYHLCATKALRKGDVVFEDECRSFAVVTRPHVERHWDDPLKKTFTEYAWPLDSEGHVYAIWEEDPQRWRPINHSCDPNCIFAAPYSLNVIAARDIAAGEDLSMDYATFCDGTMKPFECLCGAACCRGVISADACSLAKYGEHSWLRKVPSAVKPLLP
;
A
#
# COMPACT_ATOMS: atom_id res chain seq x y z
N MET A 1 -17.01 -6.88 -30.22
CA MET A 1 -15.79 -7.50 -29.65
C MET A 1 -15.61 -6.93 -28.25
N PRO A 2 -15.27 -7.72 -27.22
CA PRO A 2 -14.88 -7.12 -25.96
C PRO A 2 -13.69 -6.21 -26.28
N ILE A 3 -13.82 -4.91 -26.00
CA ILE A 3 -12.70 -3.97 -26.12
C ILE A 3 -11.62 -4.57 -25.22
N SER A 4 -10.51 -5.03 -25.81
CA SER A 4 -9.40 -5.52 -25.01
C SER A 4 -8.96 -4.36 -24.13
N GLN A 5 -9.15 -4.49 -22.82
CA GLN A 5 -8.75 -3.46 -21.87
C GLN A 5 -7.30 -3.09 -22.11
N ARG A 6 -7.04 -1.79 -22.23
CA ARG A 6 -5.73 -1.19 -22.48
C ARG A 6 -5.06 -0.86 -21.14
N VAL A 7 -3.76 -0.62 -21.19
CA VAL A 7 -2.98 -0.14 -20.06
C VAL A 7 -2.66 1.34 -20.28
N ALA A 8 -3.02 2.20 -19.34
CA ALA A 8 -2.60 3.60 -19.39
C ALA A 8 -1.19 3.71 -18.79
N VAL A 9 -0.23 4.28 -19.51
CA VAL A 9 1.16 4.42 -19.05
C VAL A 9 1.44 5.90 -18.84
N VAL A 10 1.56 6.32 -17.58
CA VAL A 10 1.88 7.71 -17.23
C VAL A 10 3.37 7.83 -17.03
N HIS A 11 3.99 8.80 -17.71
CA HIS A 11 5.43 9.02 -17.66
C HIS A 11 5.75 10.51 -17.58
N ASP A 12 6.94 10.82 -17.08
CA ASP A 12 7.45 12.19 -17.04
C ASP A 12 8.22 12.54 -18.33
N ALA A 13 8.79 13.75 -18.36
CA ALA A 13 9.60 14.22 -19.48
C ALA A 13 11.00 13.56 -19.58
N ALA A 14 11.45 12.84 -18.53
CA ALA A 14 12.76 12.20 -18.52
C ALA A 14 12.75 10.84 -19.24
N THR A 15 11.58 10.25 -19.42
CA THR A 15 11.43 8.95 -20.11
C THR A 15 11.62 9.11 -21.62
N THR A 16 12.59 8.40 -22.20
CA THR A 16 12.92 8.50 -23.63
C THR A 16 11.97 7.66 -24.49
N PRO A 17 11.78 7.98 -25.78
CA PRO A 17 10.98 7.17 -26.70
C PRO A 17 11.43 5.70 -26.76
N GLU A 18 12.73 5.44 -26.72
CA GLU A 18 13.29 4.08 -26.75
C GLU A 18 12.87 3.27 -25.51
N GLN A 19 12.75 3.94 -24.36
CA GLN A 19 12.28 3.32 -23.12
C GLN A 19 10.78 3.00 -23.18
N LEU A 20 9.97 3.89 -23.76
CA LEU A 20 8.54 3.65 -23.98
C LEU A 20 8.32 2.50 -24.95
N ASP A 21 9.08 2.44 -26.04
CA ASP A 21 9.02 1.34 -27.01
C ASP A 21 9.45 0.01 -26.39
N ALA A 22 10.51 0.03 -25.58
CA ALA A 22 10.94 -1.16 -24.85
C ALA A 22 9.89 -1.63 -23.84
N PHE A 23 9.22 -0.70 -23.14
CA PHE A 23 8.10 -1.03 -22.27
C PHE A 23 6.91 -1.61 -23.05
N GLN A 24 6.54 -1.03 -24.19
CA GLN A 24 5.48 -1.56 -25.05
C GLN A 24 5.78 -2.98 -25.53
N ARG A 25 7.04 -3.31 -25.83
CA ARG A 25 7.46 -4.68 -26.19
C ARG A 25 7.35 -5.66 -25.02
N ALA A 26 7.63 -5.21 -23.79
CA ALA A 26 7.53 -6.04 -22.59
C ALA A 26 6.08 -6.18 -22.08
N CYS A 27 5.21 -5.21 -22.34
CA CYS A 27 3.84 -5.21 -21.87
C CYS A 27 2.99 -6.24 -22.65
N PRO A 28 2.29 -7.17 -21.98
CA PRO A 28 1.45 -8.16 -22.65
C PRO A 28 0.16 -7.56 -23.26
N LYS A 29 -0.07 -6.25 -23.12
CA LYS A 29 -1.28 -5.53 -23.57
C LYS A 29 -0.90 -4.27 -24.33
N SER A 30 -1.85 -3.76 -25.13
CA SER A 30 -1.69 -2.46 -25.78
C SER A 30 -1.66 -1.33 -24.74
N CYS A 31 -0.70 -0.43 -24.87
CA CYS A 31 -0.56 0.74 -24.01
C CYS A 31 -1.03 2.02 -24.70
N ASP A 32 -1.58 2.93 -23.91
CA ASP A 32 -1.69 4.35 -24.27
C ASP A 32 -0.75 5.14 -23.36
N PHE A 33 0.07 6.00 -23.95
CA PHE A 33 1.11 6.75 -23.23
C PHE A 33 0.64 8.18 -22.94
N PHE A 34 0.75 8.58 -21.68
CA PHE A 34 0.32 9.88 -21.18
C PHE A 34 1.50 10.63 -20.55
N PRO A 35 2.04 11.65 -21.23
CA PRO A 35 3.08 12.48 -20.63
C PRO A 35 2.48 13.41 -19.57
N ALA A 36 3.16 13.54 -18.42
CA ALA A 36 2.83 14.48 -17.37
C ALA A 36 4.08 15.24 -16.90
N LYS A 37 4.19 16.52 -17.27
CA LYS A 37 5.36 17.37 -16.98
C LYS A 37 5.29 18.05 -15.61
N ASP A 38 4.09 18.27 -15.11
CA ASP A 38 3.80 18.97 -13.85
C ASP A 38 2.51 18.41 -13.22
N ALA A 39 2.22 18.84 -12.00
CA ALA A 39 1.05 18.38 -11.25
C ALA A 39 -0.29 18.71 -11.95
N ALA A 40 -0.37 19.83 -12.67
CA ALA A 40 -1.58 20.24 -13.37
C ALA A 40 -1.87 19.32 -14.57
N GLN A 41 -0.86 19.00 -15.36
CA GLN A 41 -0.99 18.03 -16.45
C GLN A 41 -1.29 16.62 -15.92
N LEU A 42 -0.63 16.21 -14.83
CA LEU A 42 -0.94 14.94 -14.16
C LEU A 42 -2.42 14.87 -13.75
N GLN A 43 -2.97 15.94 -13.17
CA GLN A 43 -4.38 16.00 -12.81
C GLN A 43 -5.29 15.79 -14.03
N CYS A 44 -5.03 16.48 -15.15
CA CYS A 44 -5.82 16.32 -16.37
C CYS A 44 -5.74 14.90 -16.93
N VAL A 45 -4.55 14.28 -16.92
CA VAL A 45 -4.34 12.89 -17.34
C VAL A 45 -5.14 11.93 -16.47
N VAL A 46 -5.09 12.08 -15.14
CA VAL A 46 -5.82 11.23 -14.19
C VAL A 46 -7.33 11.36 -14.39
N GLN A 47 -7.83 12.58 -14.58
CA GLN A 47 -9.25 12.82 -14.88
C GLN A 47 -9.68 12.16 -16.19
N HIS A 48 -8.85 12.24 -17.23
CA HIS A 48 -9.11 11.59 -18.51
C HIS A 48 -9.19 10.06 -18.36
N ILE A 49 -8.22 9.44 -17.69
CA ILE A 49 -8.19 7.98 -17.45
C ILE A 49 -9.42 7.55 -16.62
N HIS A 50 -9.73 8.29 -15.55
CA HIS A 50 -10.90 7.99 -14.72
C HIS A 50 -12.22 8.09 -15.50
N ALA A 51 -12.38 9.15 -16.30
CA ALA A 51 -13.58 9.35 -17.13
C ALA A 51 -13.74 8.29 -18.23
N ALA A 52 -12.63 7.73 -18.75
CA ALA A 52 -12.65 6.66 -19.74
C ALA A 52 -13.20 5.32 -19.22
N SER A 53 -13.45 5.19 -17.91
CA SER A 53 -13.95 3.98 -17.22
C SER A 53 -12.94 2.82 -17.16
N PRO A 54 -13.00 1.97 -16.11
CA PRO A 54 -12.25 0.71 -16.03
C PRO A 54 -12.51 -0.27 -17.21
N SER A 55 -13.56 -0.02 -18.00
CA SER A 55 -13.85 -0.77 -19.23
C SER A 55 -12.85 -0.47 -20.36
N VAL A 56 -12.21 0.70 -20.36
CA VAL A 56 -11.17 1.08 -21.33
C VAL A 56 -9.78 0.82 -20.75
N TYR A 57 -9.50 1.36 -19.57
CA TYR A 57 -8.21 1.21 -18.88
C TYR A 57 -8.35 0.32 -17.66
N GLU A 58 -7.74 -0.86 -17.70
CA GLU A 58 -7.79 -1.75 -16.52
C GLU A 58 -6.81 -1.34 -15.42
N VAL A 59 -5.66 -0.78 -15.80
CA VAL A 59 -4.53 -0.49 -14.92
C VAL A 59 -3.76 0.72 -15.46
N VAL A 60 -3.28 1.54 -14.54
CA VAL A 60 -2.35 2.64 -14.79
C VAL A 60 -0.93 2.22 -14.40
N VAL A 61 0.02 2.31 -15.32
CA VAL A 61 1.43 2.09 -15.03
C VAL A 61 2.08 3.43 -14.74
N ASN A 62 2.75 3.51 -13.59
CA ASN A 62 3.54 4.67 -13.19
C ASN A 62 4.99 4.49 -13.65
N LEU A 63 5.41 5.22 -14.68
CA LEU A 63 6.79 5.32 -15.16
C LEU A 63 7.42 6.69 -14.87
N CYS A 64 6.78 7.53 -14.05
CA CYS A 64 7.40 8.79 -13.63
C CYS A 64 8.70 8.50 -12.85
N THR A 65 9.62 9.46 -12.86
CA THR A 65 10.91 9.38 -12.18
C THR A 65 11.10 10.60 -11.29
N ASP A 66 12.00 10.52 -10.30
CA ASP A 66 12.34 11.70 -9.48
C ASP A 66 13.17 12.74 -10.27
N GLY A 67 13.29 12.62 -11.60
CA GLY A 67 14.44 13.07 -12.39
C GLY A 67 14.29 14.30 -13.30
N SER A 68 13.28 15.16 -13.18
CA SER A 68 13.22 16.38 -14.04
C SER A 68 12.47 17.59 -13.49
N GLY A 69 12.27 17.66 -12.17
CA GLY A 69 11.73 18.85 -11.52
C GLY A 69 12.82 19.89 -11.27
N GLY A 70 13.11 20.75 -12.26
CA GLY A 70 13.70 22.07 -11.95
C GLY A 70 12.82 22.86 -10.98
N ALA A 71 13.12 24.13 -10.73
CA ALA A 71 12.40 25.00 -9.77
C ALA A 71 10.85 25.04 -9.87
N ASN A 72 10.26 24.44 -10.90
CA ASN A 72 8.83 24.40 -11.18
C ASN A 72 8.08 23.11 -10.73
N GLY A 73 8.73 22.17 -10.01
CA GLY A 73 8.04 21.02 -9.40
C GLY A 73 7.57 19.96 -10.40
N GLY A 74 8.47 19.05 -10.77
CA GLY A 74 8.17 17.92 -11.64
C GLY A 74 7.27 16.85 -10.99
N VAL A 75 6.82 15.88 -11.79
CA VAL A 75 5.98 14.78 -11.31
C VAL A 75 6.85 13.66 -10.72
N THR A 76 6.88 13.54 -9.40
CA THR A 76 7.53 12.40 -8.74
C THR A 76 6.67 11.13 -8.85
N PRO A 77 7.25 9.92 -8.74
CA PRO A 77 6.48 8.68 -8.69
C PRO A 77 5.49 8.68 -7.53
N ALA A 78 5.88 9.23 -6.37
CA ALA A 78 5.02 9.37 -5.20
C ALA A 78 3.80 10.26 -5.49
N LEU A 79 4.03 11.44 -6.09
CA LEU A 79 2.96 12.35 -6.48
C LEU A 79 1.99 11.70 -7.47
N ALA A 80 2.50 11.06 -8.53
CA ALA A 80 1.68 10.34 -9.50
C ALA A 80 0.82 9.26 -8.84
N THR A 81 1.42 8.42 -7.99
CA THR A 81 0.67 7.38 -7.26
C THR A 81 -0.40 7.95 -6.33
N LEU A 82 -0.17 9.09 -5.67
CA LEU A 82 -1.21 9.72 -4.85
C LEU A 82 -2.41 10.16 -5.66
N PHE A 83 -2.20 10.71 -6.85
CA PHE A 83 -3.30 11.08 -7.75
C PHE A 83 -4.07 9.83 -8.21
N PHE A 84 -3.38 8.76 -8.59
CA PHE A 84 -4.04 7.50 -8.97
C PHE A 84 -4.84 6.90 -7.82
N HIS A 85 -4.27 6.90 -6.62
CA HIS A 85 -4.90 6.41 -5.40
C HIS A 85 -6.15 7.21 -5.05
N HIS A 86 -6.08 8.54 -5.07
CA HIS A 86 -7.22 9.40 -4.78
C HIS A 86 -8.35 9.28 -5.82
N ALA A 87 -8.00 9.00 -7.08
CA ALA A 87 -8.97 8.75 -8.15
C ALA A 87 -9.49 7.30 -8.18
N SER A 88 -9.13 6.47 -7.19
CA SER A 88 -9.48 5.04 -7.10
C SER A 88 -9.12 4.23 -8.35
N LEU A 89 -8.04 4.61 -9.04
CA LEU A 89 -7.52 3.89 -10.20
C LEU A 89 -6.67 2.70 -9.73
N SER A 90 -6.75 1.58 -10.45
CA SER A 90 -5.80 0.48 -10.27
C SER A 90 -4.44 0.90 -10.83
N TYR A 91 -3.36 0.84 -10.05
CA TYR A 91 -2.04 1.27 -10.52
C TYR A 91 -0.93 0.27 -10.17
N THR A 92 0.15 0.27 -10.96
CA THR A 92 1.37 -0.50 -10.66
C THR A 92 2.33 0.27 -9.76
N GLY A 93 3.21 -0.47 -9.08
CA GLY A 93 4.24 0.09 -8.20
C GLY A 93 3.82 0.06 -6.73
N CYS A 94 4.63 0.68 -5.88
CA CYS A 94 4.42 0.74 -4.45
C CYS A 94 3.10 1.42 -4.10
N ARG A 95 2.51 1.02 -2.97
CA ARG A 95 1.31 1.66 -2.42
C ARG A 95 1.59 3.11 -2.04
N ALA A 96 0.58 3.97 -2.14
CA ALA A 96 0.63 5.36 -1.67
C ALA A 96 1.18 5.48 -0.24
N ALA A 97 0.73 4.62 0.68
CA ALA A 97 1.22 4.60 2.06
C ALA A 97 2.73 4.31 2.16
N THR A 98 3.23 3.35 1.37
CA THR A 98 4.65 2.99 1.34
C THR A 98 5.51 4.12 0.77
N LEU A 99 5.03 4.79 -0.29
CA LEU A 99 5.73 5.93 -0.91
C LEU A 99 5.77 7.17 -0.01
N ASN A 100 4.80 7.31 0.90
CA ASN A 100 4.72 8.43 1.83
C ASN A 100 5.60 8.25 3.08
N HIS A 101 6.24 7.10 3.28
CA HIS A 101 7.13 6.92 4.42
C HIS A 101 8.34 7.86 4.32
N PRO A 102 8.63 8.64 5.38
CA PRO A 102 9.88 9.36 5.49
C PRO A 102 11.08 8.41 5.36
N PHE A 103 12.17 8.87 4.76
CA PHE A 103 13.32 8.01 4.50
C PHE A 103 13.94 7.40 5.76
N ASP A 104 13.87 8.08 6.90
CA ASP A 104 14.29 7.55 8.20
C ASP A 104 13.40 6.41 8.71
N VAL A 105 12.10 6.43 8.38
CA VAL A 105 11.19 5.30 8.63
C VAL A 105 11.57 4.13 7.72
N LEU A 106 11.94 4.39 6.45
CA LEU A 106 12.43 3.32 5.56
C LEU A 106 13.72 2.68 6.07
N LEU A 107 14.66 3.47 6.64
CA LEU A 107 15.84 2.90 7.31
C LEU A 107 15.46 2.05 8.52
N MET A 108 14.50 2.48 9.34
CA MET A 108 13.99 1.67 10.44
C MET A 108 13.39 0.35 9.93
N MET A 109 12.61 0.37 8.85
CA MET A 109 12.06 -0.84 8.23
C MET A 109 13.15 -1.76 7.70
N LEU A 110 14.20 -1.22 7.06
CA LEU A 110 15.36 -1.99 6.61
C LEU A 110 16.12 -2.64 7.77
N PHE A 111 16.26 -1.94 8.90
CA PHE A 111 16.85 -2.49 10.11
C PHE A 111 16.05 -3.69 10.64
N TYR A 112 14.72 -3.56 10.74
CA TYR A 112 13.84 -4.67 11.14
C TYR A 112 13.78 -5.81 10.12
N ALA A 113 14.16 -5.54 8.86
CA ALA A 113 14.30 -6.52 7.80
C ALA A 113 15.69 -7.19 7.77
N ASP A 114 16.53 -6.97 8.79
CA ASP A 114 17.91 -7.48 8.89
C ASP A 114 18.82 -7.07 7.71
N VAL A 115 18.52 -5.97 7.02
CA VAL A 115 19.42 -5.38 6.02
C VAL A 115 20.49 -4.57 6.77
N PRO A 116 21.79 -4.91 6.65
CA PRO A 116 22.83 -4.21 7.40
C PRO A 116 22.91 -2.75 6.97
N LEU A 117 22.71 -1.84 7.92
CA LEU A 117 22.86 -0.40 7.69
C LEU A 117 24.29 0.05 8.02
N PRO A 118 24.88 0.97 7.23
CA PRO A 118 26.12 1.65 7.61
C PRO A 118 25.88 2.58 8.81
N PRO A 119 26.94 3.10 9.45
CA PRO A 119 26.79 4.20 10.40
C PRO A 119 26.00 5.35 9.75
N PHE A 120 24.93 5.78 10.42
CA PHE A 120 24.06 6.86 9.95
C PHE A 120 23.67 7.79 11.09
N ALA A 121 23.20 8.98 10.72
CA ALA A 121 22.68 9.98 11.63
C ALA A 121 21.42 10.64 11.06
N LEU A 122 20.45 10.88 11.95
CA LEU A 122 19.33 11.77 11.67
C LEU A 122 19.75 13.19 12.07
N VAL A 123 19.51 14.15 11.19
CA VAL A 123 19.86 15.55 11.41
C VAL A 123 18.58 16.38 11.29
N ASP A 124 18.09 16.83 12.44
CA ASP A 124 16.91 17.68 12.61
C ASP A 124 17.25 19.02 13.32
N SER A 125 18.52 19.20 13.70
CA SER A 125 19.04 20.42 14.34
C SER A 125 20.52 20.63 14.00
N VAL A 126 21.01 21.86 14.20
CA VAL A 126 22.43 22.20 14.00
C VAL A 126 23.32 21.39 14.96
N GLU A 127 22.85 21.15 16.18
CA GLU A 127 23.55 20.30 17.16
C GLU A 127 23.59 18.84 16.69
N ALA A 128 22.52 18.33 16.08
CA ALA A 128 22.51 17.00 15.48
C ALA A 128 23.51 16.91 14.31
N ALA A 129 23.59 17.95 13.47
CA ALA A 129 24.56 18.04 12.38
C ALA A 129 26.01 17.99 12.90
N ARG A 130 26.33 18.76 13.95
CA ARG A 130 27.65 18.74 14.61
C ARG A 130 28.01 17.37 15.18
N ARG A 131 27.06 16.73 15.89
CA ARG A 131 27.25 15.37 16.42
C ARG A 131 27.46 14.35 15.30
N ALA A 132 26.71 14.47 14.20
CA ALA A 132 26.84 13.60 13.05
C ALA A 132 28.21 13.76 12.37
N ALA A 133 28.67 15.00 12.16
CA ALA A 133 29.97 15.29 11.54
C ALA A 133 31.17 14.74 12.34
N HIS A 134 31.07 14.70 13.67
CA HIS A 134 32.11 14.09 14.51
C HIS A 134 32.09 12.55 14.48
N ARG A 135 30.93 11.94 14.20
CA ARG A 135 30.74 10.48 14.25
C ARG A 135 30.90 9.79 12.91
N LEU A 136 30.45 10.42 11.82
CA LEU A 136 30.46 9.84 10.48
C LEU A 136 31.78 10.12 9.77
N LYS A 137 32.28 9.13 9.05
CA LYS A 137 33.47 9.22 8.21
C LYS A 137 33.09 9.44 6.74
N ALA A 138 33.71 10.42 6.10
CA ALA A 138 33.56 10.64 4.67
C ALA A 138 34.07 9.44 3.85
N PRO A 139 33.42 9.09 2.72
CA PRO A 139 32.28 9.80 2.11
C PRO A 139 30.94 9.60 2.85
N VAL A 140 30.19 10.70 3.02
CA VAL A 140 28.86 10.70 3.65
C VAL A 140 27.80 11.07 2.62
N GLN A 141 26.87 10.15 2.37
CA GLN A 141 25.69 10.42 1.54
C GLN A 141 24.61 11.10 2.38
N ILE A 142 23.93 12.08 1.78
CA ILE A 142 22.93 12.93 2.43
C ILE A 142 21.64 12.91 1.62
N ARG A 143 20.50 12.79 2.29
CA ARG A 143 19.17 12.79 1.67
C ARG A 143 18.13 13.48 2.56
N ASN A 144 17.18 14.21 1.97
CA ASN A 144 16.01 14.70 2.71
C ASN A 144 15.07 13.55 3.08
N THR A 145 14.35 13.66 4.21
CA THR A 145 13.44 12.58 4.63
C THR A 145 12.15 12.52 3.80
N CYS A 146 11.62 13.65 3.36
CA CYS A 146 10.38 13.72 2.58
C CYS A 146 10.67 13.73 1.07
N GLY A 147 10.39 12.62 0.37
CA GLY A 147 10.55 12.54 -1.09
C GLY A 147 9.36 13.08 -1.90
N LEU A 148 8.24 13.41 -1.25
CA LEU A 148 6.97 13.68 -1.95
C LEU A 148 7.06 14.84 -2.94
N LEU A 149 7.75 15.91 -2.54
CA LEU A 149 7.88 17.17 -3.30
C LEU A 149 9.26 17.33 -3.95
N GLY A 150 10.03 16.25 -4.03
CA GLY A 150 11.37 16.26 -4.58
C GLY A 150 12.38 15.60 -3.65
N LEU A 151 13.37 15.00 -4.29
CA LEU A 151 14.42 14.23 -3.64
C LEU A 151 15.72 15.02 -3.69
N TYR A 152 16.17 15.51 -2.52
CA TYR A 152 17.51 16.06 -2.37
C TYR A 152 18.50 14.91 -2.13
N ARG A 153 19.61 14.91 -2.85
CA ARG A 153 20.73 13.99 -2.67
C ARG A 153 22.05 14.73 -2.84
N ASP A 154 22.96 14.52 -1.92
CA ASP A 154 24.33 15.04 -1.97
C ASP A 154 25.30 13.98 -1.39
N CYS A 155 26.58 14.09 -1.72
CA CYS A 155 27.62 13.22 -1.18
C CYS A 155 28.84 14.06 -0.80
N CYS A 156 29.11 14.15 0.50
CA CYS A 156 30.27 14.87 1.01
C CYS A 156 31.46 13.93 1.12
N THR A 157 32.46 14.11 0.25
CA THR A 157 33.68 13.29 0.22
C THR A 157 34.81 13.84 1.09
N VAL A 158 34.71 15.08 1.56
CA VAL A 158 35.74 15.76 2.35
C VAL A 158 35.30 15.84 3.82
N GLN A 159 36.04 15.19 4.72
CA GLN A 159 35.68 15.10 6.16
C GLN A 159 35.43 16.47 6.80
N ASP A 160 36.32 17.44 6.58
CA ASP A 160 36.23 18.78 7.16
C ASP A 160 35.01 19.58 6.65
N ALA A 161 34.44 19.18 5.51
CA ALA A 161 33.26 19.81 4.93
C ALA A 161 31.94 19.15 5.38
N VAL A 162 31.97 18.02 6.09
CA VAL A 162 30.75 17.28 6.47
C VAL A 162 29.83 18.14 7.33
N GLU A 163 30.32 18.81 8.38
CA GLU A 163 29.49 19.65 9.25
C GLU A 163 28.77 20.76 8.46
N ALA A 164 29.53 21.53 7.68
CA ALA A 164 29.00 22.63 6.90
C ALA A 164 27.96 22.16 5.87
N THR A 165 28.20 21.00 5.25
CA THR A 165 27.29 20.39 4.27
C THR A 165 25.99 19.94 4.93
N LEU A 166 26.06 19.29 6.10
CA LEU A 166 24.88 18.86 6.85
C LEU A 166 24.04 20.04 7.32
N ILE A 167 24.67 21.12 7.83
CA ILE A 167 23.96 22.33 8.25
C ILE A 167 23.28 23.00 7.06
N ARG A 168 23.97 23.10 5.91
CA ARG A 168 23.38 23.65 4.68
C ARG A 168 22.15 22.85 4.25
N ALA A 169 22.29 21.52 4.12
CA ALA A 169 21.20 20.64 3.71
C ALA A 169 20.01 20.70 4.68
N LEU A 170 20.26 20.80 6.00
CA LEU A 170 19.22 20.97 7.01
C LEU A 170 18.44 22.28 6.82
N HIS A 171 19.14 23.40 6.58
CA HIS A 171 18.49 24.69 6.37
C HIS A 171 17.66 24.72 5.07
N GLU A 172 18.14 24.08 4.00
CA GLU A 172 17.49 24.08 2.69
C GLU A 172 16.32 23.10 2.59
N HIS A 173 16.41 21.93 3.25
CA HIS A 173 15.46 20.82 3.06
C HIS A 173 14.78 20.32 4.34
N GLY A 174 15.08 20.91 5.49
CA GLY A 174 14.58 20.46 6.78
C GLY A 174 15.27 19.17 7.23
N LYS A 175 14.53 18.25 7.86
CA LYS A 175 15.10 17.01 8.40
C LYS A 175 15.78 16.18 7.29
N ILE A 176 17.04 15.81 7.52
CA ILE A 176 17.84 14.98 6.60
C ILE A 176 18.36 13.72 7.30
N VAL A 177 18.77 12.76 6.49
CA VAL A 177 19.49 11.56 6.89
C VAL A 177 20.86 11.59 6.23
N ALA A 178 21.89 11.26 7.00
CA ALA A 178 23.26 11.17 6.53
C ALA A 178 23.87 9.81 6.89
N TRP A 179 24.60 9.17 5.98
CA TRP A 179 25.20 7.86 6.24
C TRP A 179 26.52 7.67 5.50
N GLU A 180 27.40 6.85 6.06
CA GLU A 180 28.68 6.50 5.44
C GLU A 180 28.46 5.62 4.21
N VAL A 181 29.22 5.88 3.15
CA VAL A 181 29.24 5.05 1.94
C VAL A 181 30.68 4.73 1.53
N ASN A 182 30.85 3.66 0.75
CA ASN A 182 32.16 3.39 0.15
C ASN A 182 32.37 4.29 -1.06
N GLU A 183 33.55 4.89 -1.12
CA GLU A 183 34.04 5.68 -2.26
C GLU A 183 34.12 4.80 -3.52
N SER A 184 34.57 3.55 -3.38
CA SER A 184 34.64 2.59 -4.49
C SER A 184 33.25 2.01 -4.81
N LYS A 185 32.89 2.03 -6.09
CA LYS A 185 31.71 1.32 -6.63
C LYS A 185 32.06 -0.01 -7.30
N GLU A 186 33.32 -0.45 -7.20
CA GLU A 186 33.81 -1.72 -7.75
C GLU A 186 32.99 -2.92 -7.26
N ARG A 187 32.49 -2.87 -6.01
CA ARG A 187 31.63 -3.91 -5.41
C ARG A 187 30.19 -3.47 -5.22
N ALA A 188 29.75 -2.39 -5.84
CA ALA A 188 28.38 -1.94 -5.72
C ALA A 188 27.47 -2.73 -6.66
N VAL A 189 26.33 -3.20 -6.15
CA VAL A 189 25.33 -3.98 -6.90
C VAL A 189 23.96 -3.36 -6.70
N ARG A 190 23.28 -3.06 -7.79
CA ARG A 190 21.91 -2.57 -7.79
C ARG A 190 20.96 -3.76 -7.94
N VAL A 191 20.13 -3.97 -6.93
CA VAL A 191 19.14 -5.02 -6.86
C VAL A 191 17.77 -4.43 -7.17
N LEU A 192 17.14 -4.86 -8.26
CA LEU A 192 15.73 -4.61 -8.48
C LEU A 192 14.94 -5.57 -7.60
N VAL A 193 14.09 -5.03 -6.73
CA VAL A 193 13.23 -5.78 -5.83
C VAL A 193 11.79 -5.62 -6.31
N ALA A 194 11.05 -6.72 -6.40
CA ALA A 194 9.66 -6.73 -6.84
C ALA A 194 8.77 -7.48 -5.85
N GLY A 195 7.54 -7.03 -5.72
CA GLY A 195 6.46 -7.75 -5.05
C GLY A 195 5.75 -8.75 -5.98
N GLY A 196 4.44 -8.88 -5.81
CA GLY A 196 3.57 -9.61 -6.72
C GLY A 196 3.83 -11.11 -6.73
N SER A 197 3.89 -11.68 -7.93
CA SER A 197 4.22 -13.10 -8.16
C SER A 197 5.71 -13.36 -8.31
N VAL A 198 6.52 -12.32 -8.59
CA VAL A 198 7.99 -12.44 -8.68
C VAL A 198 8.60 -12.59 -7.29
N LYS A 199 8.24 -11.69 -6.37
CA LYS A 199 8.65 -11.64 -4.96
C LYS A 199 10.17 -11.71 -4.72
N GLY A 200 10.74 -10.62 -4.23
CA GLY A 200 12.15 -10.54 -3.86
C GLY A 200 13.02 -9.95 -4.97
N ALA A 201 14.25 -10.44 -5.12
CA ALA A 201 15.19 -9.90 -6.09
C ALA A 201 14.82 -10.34 -7.52
N ALA A 202 14.52 -9.36 -8.38
CA ALA A 202 14.20 -9.56 -9.80
C ALA A 202 15.41 -9.33 -10.72
N ALA A 203 16.40 -8.54 -10.29
CA ALA A 203 17.68 -8.41 -10.98
C ALA A 203 18.76 -8.00 -9.97
N ALA A 204 20.01 -8.37 -10.22
CA ALA A 204 21.17 -7.90 -9.46
C ALA A 204 22.27 -7.50 -10.45
N ILE A 205 22.49 -6.20 -10.61
CA ILE A 205 23.31 -5.63 -11.68
C ILE A 205 24.50 -4.90 -11.06
N PRO A 206 25.76 -5.23 -11.41
CA PRO A 206 26.93 -4.46 -11.00
C PRO A 206 26.78 -2.98 -11.41
N VAL A 207 27.06 -2.06 -10.49
CA VAL A 207 26.96 -0.62 -10.76
C VAL A 207 28.06 -0.16 -11.73
N GLU A 208 29.26 -0.73 -11.59
CA GLU A 208 30.35 -0.57 -12.56
C GLU A 208 30.34 -1.73 -13.57
N SER A 209 30.43 -1.41 -14.85
CA SER A 209 30.43 -2.42 -15.92
C SER A 209 31.64 -3.35 -15.77
N CYS A 210 31.37 -4.65 -15.72
CA CYS A 210 32.38 -5.69 -15.67
C CYS A 210 32.32 -6.51 -16.96
N ALA A 211 33.44 -6.63 -17.68
CA ALA A 211 33.51 -7.44 -18.91
C ALA A 211 33.32 -8.94 -18.64
N THR A 212 33.66 -9.40 -17.44
CA THR A 212 33.50 -10.77 -16.96
C THR A 212 32.88 -10.76 -15.58
N ALA A 213 32.17 -11.83 -15.20
CA ALA A 213 31.63 -11.98 -13.85
C ALA A 213 32.75 -11.81 -12.79
N PRO A 214 32.62 -10.87 -11.85
CA PRO A 214 33.64 -10.62 -10.85
C PRO A 214 33.76 -11.76 -9.84
N LEU A 215 34.92 -11.94 -9.21
CA LEU A 215 35.14 -13.00 -8.20
C LEU A 215 34.17 -12.94 -7.01
N TRP A 216 33.63 -11.75 -6.72
CA TRP A 216 32.67 -11.53 -5.65
C TRP A 216 31.21 -11.76 -6.07
N ALA A 217 30.93 -12.08 -7.35
CA ALA A 217 29.59 -12.22 -7.92
C ALA A 217 28.69 -13.19 -7.13
N ALA A 218 29.19 -14.37 -6.76
CA ALA A 218 28.40 -15.37 -6.02
C ALA A 218 27.96 -14.85 -4.63
N ARG A 219 28.82 -14.08 -3.95
CA ARG A 219 28.48 -13.47 -2.64
C ARG A 219 27.52 -12.29 -2.81
N ALA A 220 27.63 -11.56 -3.92
CA ALA A 220 26.67 -10.52 -4.28
C ALA A 220 25.28 -11.08 -4.59
N GLU A 221 25.21 -12.18 -5.35
CA GLU A 221 23.96 -12.87 -5.66
C GLU A 221 23.25 -13.33 -4.37
N GLU A 222 23.97 -13.99 -3.46
CA GLU A 222 23.44 -14.42 -2.16
C GLU A 222 22.89 -13.23 -1.35
N ALA A 223 23.65 -12.13 -1.27
CA ALA A 223 23.23 -10.92 -0.58
C ALA A 223 22.00 -10.27 -1.25
N ALA A 224 21.98 -10.22 -2.59
CA ALA A 224 20.87 -9.68 -3.36
C ALA A 224 19.59 -10.49 -3.14
N GLN A 225 19.64 -11.82 -3.20
CA GLN A 225 18.50 -12.70 -2.95
C GLN A 225 17.98 -12.53 -1.51
N ARG A 226 18.87 -12.54 -0.52
CA ARG A 226 18.50 -12.39 0.89
C ARG A 226 17.86 -11.03 1.17
N PHE A 227 18.55 -9.95 0.86
CA PHE A 227 18.08 -8.59 1.18
C PHE A 227 16.95 -8.15 0.26
N GLY A 228 16.94 -8.58 -1.01
CA GLY A 228 15.82 -8.36 -1.91
C GLY A 228 14.54 -9.03 -1.41
N SER A 229 14.61 -10.28 -0.95
CA SER A 229 13.45 -10.97 -0.33
C SER A 229 12.97 -10.25 0.94
N ALA A 230 13.90 -9.78 1.76
CA ALA A 230 13.56 -9.02 2.97
C ALA A 230 12.88 -7.68 2.64
N VAL A 231 13.42 -6.91 1.68
CA VAL A 231 12.81 -5.65 1.23
C VAL A 231 11.44 -5.89 0.61
N SER A 232 11.26 -6.92 -0.23
CA SER A 232 9.94 -7.29 -0.76
C SER A 232 8.94 -7.50 0.38
N ARG A 233 9.28 -8.32 1.36
CA ARG A 233 8.34 -8.70 2.41
C ARG A 233 8.06 -7.59 3.42
N TYR A 234 9.10 -6.90 3.90
CA TYR A 234 9.00 -6.01 5.07
C TYR A 234 8.93 -4.54 4.72
N VAL A 235 9.38 -4.14 3.53
CA VAL A 235 9.30 -2.74 3.06
C VAL A 235 8.17 -2.57 2.06
N LEU A 236 8.10 -3.45 1.06
CA LEU A 236 7.07 -3.39 0.01
C LEU A 236 5.77 -4.11 0.40
N TYR A 237 5.77 -4.94 1.44
CA TYR A 237 4.66 -5.84 1.77
C TYR A 237 4.21 -6.68 0.57
N ASP A 238 5.20 -7.23 -0.14
CA ASP A 238 5.07 -7.93 -1.41
C ASP A 238 4.30 -7.13 -2.47
N CYS A 239 4.37 -5.79 -2.46
CA CYS A 239 3.65 -4.92 -3.37
C CYS A 239 4.48 -3.79 -3.99
N GLY A 240 4.63 -3.81 -5.32
CA GLY A 240 5.34 -2.78 -6.08
C GLY A 240 6.79 -3.13 -6.40
N VAL A 241 7.61 -2.10 -6.63
CA VAL A 241 9.02 -2.25 -7.01
C VAL A 241 9.94 -1.27 -6.29
N ALA A 242 11.16 -1.71 -6.01
CA ALA A 242 12.22 -0.88 -5.44
C ALA A 242 13.58 -1.19 -6.07
N SER A 243 14.49 -0.23 -6.03
CA SER A 243 15.91 -0.42 -6.33
C SER A 243 16.70 -0.31 -5.04
N LEU A 244 17.23 -1.43 -4.57
CA LEU A 244 18.14 -1.53 -3.43
C LEU A 244 19.58 -1.56 -3.94
N THR A 245 20.39 -0.58 -3.60
CA THR A 245 21.83 -0.62 -3.88
C THR A 245 22.56 -1.18 -2.66
N LEU A 246 23.36 -2.22 -2.90
CA LEU A 246 24.22 -2.86 -1.90
C LEU A 246 25.68 -2.58 -2.23
N ASN A 247 26.49 -2.38 -1.21
CA ASN A 247 27.95 -2.29 -1.35
C ASN A 247 28.61 -2.82 -0.07
N THR A 248 29.92 -2.77 -0.01
CA THR A 248 30.72 -3.11 1.17
C THR A 248 31.39 -1.86 1.70
N LEU A 249 31.57 -1.72 3.01
CA LEU A 249 32.37 -0.61 3.57
C LEU A 249 33.86 -0.95 3.52
N LYS A 250 34.72 0.06 3.39
CA LYS A 250 36.18 -0.10 3.35
C LYS A 250 36.73 -0.85 4.58
N GLU A 251 36.13 -0.61 5.76
CA GLU A 251 36.52 -1.25 7.02
C GLU A 251 36.04 -2.71 7.12
N ASN A 252 35.06 -3.12 6.32
CA ASN A 252 34.52 -4.47 6.33
C ASN A 252 34.18 -4.96 4.91
N PRO A 253 35.20 -5.24 4.07
CA PRO A 253 35.01 -5.57 2.66
C PRO A 253 34.30 -6.93 2.43
N GLY A 254 34.07 -7.71 3.48
CA GLY A 254 33.38 -9.01 3.42
C GLY A 254 31.89 -8.95 3.76
N LYS A 255 31.38 -7.80 4.24
CA LYS A 255 30.00 -7.64 4.68
C LYS A 255 29.26 -6.68 3.76
N TRP A 256 28.28 -7.20 3.03
CA TRP A 256 27.34 -6.41 2.25
C TRP A 256 26.44 -5.59 3.17
N CYS A 257 26.25 -4.31 2.84
CA CYS A 257 25.38 -3.40 3.53
C CYS A 257 24.58 -2.56 2.53
N PHE A 258 23.53 -1.94 3.05
CA PHE A 258 22.76 -0.91 2.38
C PHE A 258 23.67 0.25 1.92
N GLU A 259 23.42 0.74 0.70
CA GLU A 259 23.97 2.00 0.19
C GLU A 259 22.86 2.99 -0.19
N ASP A 260 21.83 2.55 -0.91
CA ASP A 260 20.68 3.40 -1.28
C ASP A 260 19.40 2.57 -1.50
N LEU A 261 18.24 3.20 -1.34
CA LEU A 261 16.93 2.62 -1.65
C LEU A 261 16.08 3.66 -2.39
N VAL A 262 15.57 3.27 -3.55
CA VAL A 262 14.60 4.04 -4.34
C VAL A 262 13.33 3.21 -4.48
N LEU A 263 12.20 3.72 -4.00
CA LEU A 263 10.89 3.13 -4.23
C LEU A 263 10.36 3.60 -5.58
N ASN A 264 9.67 2.73 -6.33
CA ASN A 264 9.23 3.01 -7.70
C ASN A 264 10.36 3.57 -8.60
N PRO A 265 11.48 2.85 -8.74
CA PRO A 265 12.52 3.26 -9.68
C PRO A 265 11.99 3.15 -11.11
N ALA A 266 12.62 3.90 -12.01
CA ALA A 266 12.34 3.83 -13.44
C ALA A 266 12.64 2.43 -14.00
N LEU A 267 11.59 1.64 -14.25
CA LEU A 267 11.69 0.24 -14.70
C LEU A 267 12.54 0.06 -15.98
N PRO A 268 12.41 0.90 -17.02
CA PRO A 268 13.20 0.72 -18.25
C PRO A 268 14.70 0.71 -18.02
N HIS A 269 15.20 1.53 -17.08
CA HIS A 269 16.63 1.60 -16.78
C HIS A 269 17.17 0.33 -16.13
N LEU A 270 16.33 -0.46 -15.46
CA LEU A 270 16.77 -1.60 -14.66
C LEU A 270 16.54 -2.96 -15.34
N VAL A 271 15.60 -3.02 -16.28
CA VAL A 271 15.11 -4.30 -16.81
C VAL A 271 15.37 -4.44 -18.31
N LEU A 272 15.52 -3.32 -19.03
CA LEU A 272 15.53 -3.31 -20.50
C LEU A 272 16.92 -3.10 -21.11
N GLN A 273 17.98 -3.11 -20.29
CA GLN A 273 19.36 -3.08 -20.80
C GLN A 273 19.88 -4.49 -20.98
N GLU A 274 19.80 -5.00 -22.21
CA GLU A 274 20.33 -6.32 -22.62
C GLU A 274 21.85 -6.46 -22.44
N ALA A 275 22.57 -5.35 -22.20
CA ALA A 275 24.03 -5.29 -22.25
C ALA A 275 24.75 -5.51 -20.91
N VAL A 276 24.06 -5.73 -19.79
CA VAL A 276 24.70 -5.81 -18.47
C VAL A 276 24.50 -7.21 -17.85
N PRO A 277 25.56 -7.85 -17.30
CA PRO A 277 25.40 -9.15 -16.66
C PRO A 277 24.48 -9.02 -15.43
N ASN A 278 23.37 -9.74 -15.45
CA ASN A 278 22.55 -9.97 -14.28
C ASN A 278 23.16 -11.11 -13.46
N LEU A 279 23.50 -10.84 -12.20
CA LEU A 279 24.15 -11.80 -11.31
C LEU A 279 23.18 -12.86 -10.79
N LEU A 280 21.86 -12.68 -10.93
CA LEU A 280 20.88 -13.68 -10.52
C LEU A 280 20.77 -14.79 -11.57
N ALA A 281 20.98 -16.04 -11.17
CA ALA A 281 20.86 -17.19 -12.07
C ALA A 281 19.44 -17.43 -12.63
N SER A 282 18.40 -16.94 -11.94
CA SER A 282 16.99 -17.14 -12.31
C SER A 282 16.18 -15.85 -12.19
N ALA A 283 16.62 -14.79 -12.90
CA ALA A 283 15.87 -13.55 -12.99
C ALA A 283 14.64 -13.70 -13.91
N PRO A 284 13.49 -13.10 -13.56
CA PRO A 284 12.36 -12.99 -14.47
C PRO A 284 12.75 -12.16 -15.71
N THR A 285 12.15 -12.50 -16.85
CA THR A 285 12.18 -11.65 -18.03
C THR A 285 11.44 -10.34 -17.79
N ALA A 286 11.72 -9.33 -18.63
CA ALA A 286 11.00 -8.05 -18.58
C ALA A 286 9.48 -8.23 -18.69
N ALA A 287 9.04 -9.14 -19.56
CA ALA A 287 7.63 -9.43 -19.77
C ALA A 287 6.97 -10.11 -18.55
N GLU A 288 7.67 -11.04 -17.90
CA GLU A 288 7.18 -11.68 -16.66
C GLU A 288 7.06 -10.67 -15.52
N LEU A 289 8.04 -9.77 -15.37
CA LEU A 289 7.98 -8.72 -14.37
C LEU A 289 6.80 -7.77 -14.62
N VAL A 290 6.66 -7.24 -15.85
CA VAL A 290 5.55 -6.33 -16.19
C VAL A 290 4.19 -7.04 -16.01
N ALA A 291 4.06 -8.29 -16.45
CA ALA A 291 2.85 -9.07 -16.24
C ALA A 291 2.53 -9.27 -14.75
N SER A 292 3.55 -9.49 -13.91
CA SER A 292 3.41 -9.60 -12.46
C SER A 292 2.87 -8.31 -11.85
N LEU A 293 3.44 -7.16 -12.22
CA LEU A 293 3.01 -5.84 -11.73
C LEU A 293 1.59 -5.48 -12.17
N LEU A 294 1.20 -5.81 -13.41
CA LEU A 294 -0.17 -5.60 -13.89
C LEU A 294 -1.17 -6.51 -13.15
N ALA A 295 -0.81 -7.77 -12.91
CA ALA A 295 -1.66 -8.70 -12.15
C ALA A 295 -1.81 -8.26 -10.70
N GLU A 296 -0.73 -7.77 -10.10
CA GLU A 296 -0.71 -7.21 -8.77
C GLU A 296 -1.62 -5.97 -8.64
N ALA A 297 -1.51 -5.02 -9.56
CA ALA A 297 -2.35 -3.82 -9.57
C ALA A 297 -3.84 -4.17 -9.58
N ARG A 298 -4.24 -5.16 -10.40
CA ARG A 298 -5.62 -5.67 -10.46
C ARG A 298 -6.06 -6.35 -9.16
N LYS A 299 -5.13 -7.01 -8.46
CA LYS A 299 -5.44 -7.72 -7.22
C LYS A 299 -5.63 -6.76 -6.05
N PHE A 300 -4.79 -5.73 -5.94
CA PHE A 300 -4.84 -4.78 -4.81
C PHE A 300 -5.90 -3.69 -4.97
N HIS A 301 -6.38 -3.48 -6.19
CA HIS A 301 -7.49 -2.59 -6.47
C HIS A 301 -8.59 -3.37 -7.21
N PRO A 302 -9.14 -4.42 -6.58
CA PRO A 302 -10.15 -5.23 -7.25
C PRO A 302 -11.37 -4.34 -7.51
N ALA A 303 -12.06 -4.61 -8.62
CA ALA A 303 -13.41 -4.06 -8.80
C ALA A 303 -14.22 -4.36 -7.53
N PRO A 304 -14.83 -3.33 -6.92
CA PRO A 304 -15.45 -3.49 -5.62
C PRO A 304 -16.51 -4.58 -5.73
N THR A 305 -16.53 -5.51 -4.78
CA THR A 305 -17.51 -6.62 -4.73
C THR A 305 -18.93 -6.12 -4.46
N PHE A 306 -19.04 -4.91 -3.92
CA PHE A 306 -20.27 -4.26 -3.55
C PHE A 306 -20.28 -2.80 -4.01
N GLU A 307 -21.46 -2.22 -4.11
CA GLU A 307 -21.66 -0.79 -4.30
C GLU A 307 -22.75 -0.29 -3.34
N ILE A 308 -22.62 0.96 -2.91
CA ILE A 308 -23.63 1.62 -2.09
C ILE A 308 -24.66 2.25 -3.03
N LYS A 309 -25.92 1.81 -2.94
CA LYS A 309 -27.04 2.39 -3.69
C LYS A 309 -28.00 3.07 -2.75
N LEU A 310 -28.67 4.11 -3.23
CA LEU A 310 -29.87 4.65 -2.59
C LEU A 310 -31.03 3.75 -3.00
N HIS A 311 -31.76 3.21 -2.02
CA HIS A 311 -32.94 2.41 -2.28
C HIS A 311 -34.00 3.26 -3.02
N GLU A 312 -34.75 2.68 -3.96
CA GLU A 312 -35.75 3.40 -4.78
C GLU A 312 -36.74 4.21 -3.92
N ASP A 313 -37.20 3.60 -2.84
CA ASP A 313 -37.79 4.33 -1.71
C ASP A 313 -36.70 4.96 -0.83
N SER A 314 -36.44 6.24 -1.04
CA SER A 314 -35.39 7.00 -0.33
C SER A 314 -35.55 7.01 1.20
N ARG A 315 -36.73 6.68 1.72
CA ARG A 315 -36.99 6.57 3.17
C ARG A 315 -36.27 5.38 3.79
N LYS A 316 -35.93 4.35 2.99
CA LYS A 316 -35.15 3.20 3.44
C LYS A 316 -33.64 3.48 3.46
N GLY A 317 -33.20 4.60 2.91
CA GLY A 317 -31.80 5.01 2.90
C GLY A 317 -30.93 4.20 1.94
N TYR A 318 -29.65 4.08 2.30
CA TYR A 318 -28.65 3.41 1.47
C TYR A 318 -28.56 1.92 1.81
N HIS A 319 -28.23 1.10 0.81
CA HIS A 319 -28.02 -0.33 0.94
C HIS A 319 -26.83 -0.79 0.10
N LEU A 320 -26.32 -1.98 0.41
CA LEU A 320 -25.23 -2.62 -0.31
C LEU A 320 -25.78 -3.61 -1.33
N CYS A 321 -25.34 -3.52 -2.58
CA CYS A 321 -25.64 -4.51 -3.61
C CYS A 321 -24.35 -5.14 -4.13
N ALA A 322 -24.39 -6.42 -4.50
CA ALA A 322 -23.28 -7.07 -5.19
C ALA A 322 -23.08 -6.46 -6.58
N THR A 323 -21.86 -6.11 -6.96
CA THR A 323 -21.56 -5.56 -8.31
C THR A 323 -21.41 -6.66 -9.37
N LYS A 324 -21.22 -7.90 -8.93
CA LYS A 324 -20.98 -9.09 -9.75
C LYS A 324 -21.59 -10.31 -9.08
N ALA A 325 -21.72 -11.40 -9.84
CA ALA A 325 -22.12 -12.67 -9.25
C ALA A 325 -21.01 -13.20 -8.32
N LEU A 326 -21.38 -13.65 -7.13
CA LEU A 326 -20.49 -14.23 -6.13
C LEU A 326 -20.94 -15.66 -5.84
N ARG A 327 -20.00 -16.59 -5.78
CA ARG A 327 -20.26 -17.98 -5.39
C ARG A 327 -20.19 -18.12 -3.88
N LYS A 328 -20.88 -19.12 -3.33
CA LYS A 328 -20.71 -19.50 -1.92
C LYS A 328 -19.23 -19.65 -1.56
N GLY A 329 -18.80 -18.94 -0.52
CA GLY A 329 -17.42 -18.91 -0.04
C GLY A 329 -16.55 -17.80 -0.64
N ASP A 330 -17.01 -17.09 -1.66
CA ASP A 330 -16.28 -15.92 -2.18
C ASP A 330 -16.21 -14.82 -1.12
N VAL A 331 -15.05 -14.16 -1.02
CA VAL A 331 -14.86 -13.02 -0.11
C VAL A 331 -15.67 -11.82 -0.60
N VAL A 332 -16.57 -11.34 0.26
CA VAL A 332 -17.39 -10.14 0.06
C VAL A 332 -16.67 -8.94 0.65
N PHE A 333 -16.18 -9.04 1.89
CA PHE A 333 -15.40 -8.01 2.58
C PHE A 333 -14.08 -8.60 3.09
N GLU A 334 -12.96 -7.97 2.73
CA GLU A 334 -11.63 -8.31 3.25
C GLU A 334 -11.25 -7.30 4.34
N ASP A 335 -11.54 -7.64 5.60
CA ASP A 335 -11.36 -6.77 6.77
C ASP A 335 -10.17 -7.12 7.66
N GLU A 336 -9.56 -8.28 7.44
CA GLU A 336 -8.31 -8.62 8.13
C GLU A 336 -7.24 -7.56 7.85
N CYS A 337 -6.61 -7.06 8.92
CA CYS A 337 -5.62 -5.98 8.88
C CYS A 337 -6.13 -4.63 8.37
N ARG A 338 -7.43 -4.41 8.21
CA ARG A 338 -7.96 -3.06 7.96
C ARG A 338 -7.84 -2.19 9.20
N SER A 339 -7.57 -0.91 8.99
CA SER A 339 -7.73 0.10 10.03
C SER A 339 -9.22 0.24 10.35
N PHE A 340 -9.51 0.41 11.64
CA PHE A 340 -10.82 0.80 12.16
C PHE A 340 -10.58 1.92 13.17
N ALA A 341 -11.47 2.91 13.20
CA ALA A 341 -11.53 3.81 14.33
C ALA A 341 -12.07 3.05 15.55
N VAL A 342 -11.45 3.23 16.72
CA VAL A 342 -11.81 2.53 17.96
C VAL A 342 -12.08 3.56 19.05
N VAL A 343 -13.13 3.34 19.84
CA VAL A 343 -13.50 4.20 20.96
C VAL A 343 -13.85 3.35 22.19
N THR A 344 -13.67 3.91 23.38
CA THR A 344 -14.18 3.30 24.61
C THR A 344 -15.56 3.84 24.93
N ARG A 345 -16.44 3.00 25.47
CA ARG A 345 -17.78 3.43 25.90
C ARG A 345 -17.75 4.60 26.89
N PRO A 346 -16.88 4.64 27.92
CA PRO A 346 -16.81 5.79 28.83
C PRO A 346 -16.44 7.10 28.14
N HIS A 347 -15.66 7.05 27.05
CA HIS A 347 -15.35 8.24 26.26
C HIS A 347 -16.61 8.76 25.55
N VAL A 348 -17.38 7.87 24.91
CA VAL A 348 -18.66 8.20 24.27
C VAL A 348 -19.63 8.81 25.28
N GLU A 349 -19.80 8.18 26.44
CA GLU A 349 -20.70 8.65 27.51
C GLU A 349 -20.38 10.08 27.95
N ARG A 350 -19.10 10.41 28.12
CA ARG A 350 -18.61 11.69 28.66
C ARG A 350 -18.49 12.81 27.63
N HIS A 351 -18.15 12.49 26.38
CA HIS A 351 -17.69 13.48 25.41
C HIS A 351 -18.60 13.65 24.20
N TRP A 352 -19.47 12.67 23.91
CA TRP A 352 -20.34 12.73 22.72
C TRP A 352 -21.72 13.31 23.08
N ASP A 353 -22.27 14.07 22.15
CA ASP A 353 -23.64 14.58 22.23
C ASP A 353 -24.67 13.49 21.88
N ASP A 354 -25.96 13.81 22.04
CA ASP A 354 -27.04 12.84 21.82
C ASP A 354 -27.11 12.33 20.36
N PRO A 355 -26.91 13.16 19.31
CA PRO A 355 -26.80 12.67 17.94
C PRO A 355 -25.69 11.63 17.71
N LEU A 356 -24.49 11.89 18.25
CA LEU A 356 -23.37 10.95 18.13
C LEU A 356 -23.58 9.69 18.96
N LYS A 357 -24.16 9.79 20.17
CA LYS A 357 -24.54 8.63 21.00
C LYS A 357 -25.59 7.75 20.32
N LYS A 358 -26.55 8.36 19.63
CA LYS A 358 -27.54 7.63 18.82
C LYS A 358 -26.83 6.84 17.70
N THR A 359 -25.96 7.51 16.96
CA THR A 359 -25.17 6.89 15.88
C THR A 359 -24.29 5.75 16.42
N PHE A 360 -23.64 5.94 17.57
CA PHE A 360 -22.89 4.88 18.25
C PHE A 360 -23.74 3.65 18.56
N THR A 361 -24.94 3.85 19.14
CA THR A 361 -25.86 2.75 19.46
C THR A 361 -26.35 2.00 18.21
N GLU A 362 -26.37 2.65 17.05
CA GLU A 362 -26.83 2.05 15.79
C GLU A 362 -25.72 1.33 15.02
N TYR A 363 -24.48 1.83 15.06
CA TYR A 363 -23.43 1.39 14.13
C TYR A 363 -22.11 0.93 14.78
N ALA A 364 -21.90 1.13 16.08
CA ALA A 364 -20.66 0.71 16.73
C ALA A 364 -20.66 -0.80 17.00
N TRP A 365 -19.52 -1.47 16.76
CA TRP A 365 -19.38 -2.91 16.95
C TRP A 365 -18.46 -3.20 18.14
N PRO A 366 -18.89 -3.98 19.15
CA PRO A 366 -18.09 -4.29 20.33
C PRO A 366 -16.86 -5.14 20.00
N LEU A 367 -15.66 -4.71 20.41
CA LEU A 367 -14.40 -5.42 20.19
C LEU A 367 -14.01 -6.34 21.35
N ASP A 368 -14.68 -6.21 22.49
CA ASP A 368 -14.41 -6.97 23.69
C ASP A 368 -15.69 -7.53 24.30
N SER A 369 -15.53 -8.52 25.17
CA SER A 369 -16.68 -9.25 25.70
C SER A 369 -17.40 -8.56 26.87
N GLU A 370 -16.86 -7.43 27.34
CA GLU A 370 -17.42 -6.60 28.40
C GLU A 370 -18.15 -5.37 27.85
N GLY A 371 -18.11 -5.15 26.52
CA GLY A 371 -18.69 -3.98 25.89
C GLY A 371 -18.02 -2.69 26.36
N HIS A 372 -16.70 -2.72 26.54
CA HIS A 372 -15.86 -1.58 26.90
C HIS A 372 -15.32 -0.85 25.67
N VAL A 373 -14.93 -1.60 24.63
CA VAL A 373 -14.22 -1.10 23.45
C VAL A 373 -15.06 -1.39 22.20
N TYR A 374 -15.18 -0.42 21.29
CA TYR A 374 -15.99 -0.56 20.09
C TYR A 374 -15.23 -0.05 18.86
N ALA A 375 -15.36 -0.77 17.75
CA ALA A 375 -15.07 -0.25 16.43
C ALA A 375 -16.21 0.70 16.01
N ILE A 376 -15.85 1.83 15.39
CA ILE A 376 -16.78 2.83 14.86
C ILE A 376 -16.53 3.04 13.36
N TRP A 377 -17.37 3.85 12.72
CA TRP A 377 -17.31 4.13 11.29
C TRP A 377 -15.96 4.76 10.87
N GLU A 378 -15.58 4.49 9.61
CA GLU A 378 -14.39 5.09 8.98
C GLU A 378 -14.59 6.60 8.73
N GLU A 379 -13.50 7.36 8.73
CA GLU A 379 -13.55 8.78 8.32
C GLU A 379 -13.87 8.94 6.83
N ASP A 380 -13.56 7.93 6.00
CA ASP A 380 -13.86 7.89 4.57
C ASP A 380 -15.26 7.30 4.32
N PRO A 381 -16.25 8.11 3.88
CA PRO A 381 -17.61 7.63 3.61
C PRO A 381 -17.70 6.57 2.52
N GLN A 382 -16.72 6.50 1.60
CA GLN A 382 -16.70 5.47 0.56
C GLN A 382 -16.44 4.07 1.12
N ARG A 383 -15.92 3.99 2.35
CA ARG A 383 -15.67 2.73 3.07
C ARG A 383 -16.82 2.33 3.98
N TRP A 384 -17.83 3.17 4.12
CA TRP A 384 -19.00 2.84 4.93
C TRP A 384 -19.73 1.64 4.36
N ARG A 385 -20.31 0.84 5.24
CA ARG A 385 -21.01 -0.39 4.89
C ARG A 385 -22.36 -0.43 5.59
N PRO A 386 -23.37 0.27 5.06
CA PRO A 386 -24.75 0.17 5.55
C PRO A 386 -25.33 -1.19 5.16
N ILE A 387 -24.77 -2.27 5.71
CA ILE A 387 -25.22 -3.64 5.44
C ILE A 387 -26.54 -3.89 6.16
N ASN A 388 -27.52 -4.43 5.43
CA ASN A 388 -28.83 -4.67 5.98
C ASN A 388 -28.91 -5.96 6.79
N HIS A 389 -29.85 -5.98 7.72
CA HIS A 389 -30.21 -7.19 8.44
C HIS A 389 -31.00 -8.18 7.57
N SER A 390 -30.69 -9.47 7.67
CA SER A 390 -31.61 -10.56 7.30
C SER A 390 -31.55 -11.72 8.31
N CYS A 391 -32.69 -12.36 8.58
CA CYS A 391 -32.74 -13.61 9.35
C CYS A 391 -32.27 -14.84 8.52
N ASP A 392 -32.19 -14.67 7.20
CA ASP A 392 -31.57 -15.61 6.25
C ASP A 392 -30.57 -14.82 5.38
N PRO A 393 -29.40 -14.46 5.94
CA PRO A 393 -28.45 -13.58 5.27
C PRO A 393 -27.71 -14.29 4.14
N ASN A 394 -27.27 -13.52 3.14
CA ASN A 394 -26.40 -14.03 2.09
C ASN A 394 -24.90 -13.81 2.37
N CYS A 395 -24.55 -13.08 3.43
CA CYS A 395 -23.18 -12.89 3.89
C CYS A 395 -23.00 -13.40 5.33
N ILE A 396 -21.84 -14.00 5.62
CA ILE A 396 -21.42 -14.47 6.96
C ILE A 396 -19.93 -14.19 7.17
N PHE A 397 -19.47 -14.10 8.42
CA PHE A 397 -18.03 -14.06 8.70
C PHE A 397 -17.35 -15.36 8.26
N ALA A 398 -16.10 -15.28 7.79
CA ALA A 398 -15.31 -16.48 7.52
C ALA A 398 -14.90 -17.15 8.84
N ALA A 399 -14.86 -18.49 8.84
CA ALA A 399 -14.41 -19.25 10.01
C ALA A 399 -12.89 -19.49 9.97
N PRO A 400 -12.23 -19.62 11.14
CA PRO A 400 -12.78 -19.41 12.48
C PRO A 400 -12.65 -17.94 12.95
N TYR A 401 -13.77 -17.29 13.31
CA TYR A 401 -13.82 -15.93 13.88
C TYR A 401 -13.00 -14.88 13.11
N SER A 402 -13.08 -14.89 11.78
CA SER A 402 -12.40 -13.91 10.93
C SER A 402 -13.18 -12.61 10.84
N LEU A 403 -12.47 -11.49 10.66
CA LEU A 403 -13.08 -10.22 10.29
C LEU A 403 -13.59 -10.23 8.84
N ASN A 404 -13.02 -11.06 7.98
CA ASN A 404 -13.46 -11.20 6.60
C ASN A 404 -14.91 -11.73 6.54
N VAL A 405 -15.68 -11.21 5.59
CA VAL A 405 -17.04 -11.66 5.29
C VAL A 405 -17.06 -12.36 3.95
N ILE A 406 -17.69 -13.52 3.90
CA ILE A 406 -17.84 -14.39 2.72
C ILE A 406 -19.31 -14.57 2.36
N ALA A 407 -19.56 -14.96 1.11
CA ALA A 407 -20.90 -15.30 0.65
C ALA A 407 -21.36 -16.63 1.28
N ALA A 408 -22.49 -16.62 1.97
CA ALA A 408 -23.11 -17.80 2.61
C ALA A 408 -23.76 -18.74 1.59
N ARG A 409 -24.16 -18.17 0.45
CA ARG A 409 -24.74 -18.83 -0.73
C ARG A 409 -24.31 -18.09 -1.98
N ASP A 410 -24.69 -18.58 -3.16
CA ASP A 410 -24.52 -17.82 -4.39
C ASP A 410 -25.36 -16.53 -4.34
N ILE A 411 -24.77 -15.42 -4.79
CA ILE A 411 -25.35 -14.07 -4.80
C ILE A 411 -25.33 -13.56 -6.23
N ALA A 412 -26.47 -13.12 -6.75
CA ALA A 412 -26.56 -12.55 -8.09
C ALA A 412 -25.98 -11.13 -8.15
N ALA A 413 -25.47 -10.72 -9.32
CA ALA A 413 -25.13 -9.31 -9.55
C ALA A 413 -26.38 -8.43 -9.36
N GLY A 414 -26.25 -7.35 -8.60
CA GLY A 414 -27.33 -6.44 -8.22
C GLY A 414 -28.14 -6.88 -7.00
N GLU A 415 -27.91 -8.07 -6.45
CA GLU A 415 -28.62 -8.55 -5.25
C GLU A 415 -28.14 -7.81 -3.99
N ASP A 416 -29.07 -7.55 -3.07
CA ASP A 416 -28.80 -6.91 -1.78
C ASP A 416 -27.94 -7.81 -0.88
N LEU A 417 -26.87 -7.23 -0.32
CA LEU A 417 -26.03 -7.89 0.67
C LEU A 417 -26.62 -7.71 2.07
N SER A 418 -26.70 -8.81 2.82
CA SER A 418 -27.26 -8.82 4.17
C SER A 418 -26.49 -9.73 5.11
N MET A 419 -26.47 -9.36 6.39
CA MET A 419 -25.90 -10.14 7.49
C MET A 419 -26.88 -10.25 8.65
N ASP A 420 -26.70 -11.25 9.50
CA ASP A 420 -27.47 -11.36 10.73
C ASP A 420 -26.80 -10.56 11.85
N TYR A 421 -27.46 -9.50 12.30
CA TYR A 421 -26.93 -8.59 13.32
C TYR A 421 -26.62 -9.30 14.64
N ALA A 422 -27.26 -10.43 14.94
CA ALA A 422 -26.92 -11.22 16.14
C ALA A 422 -25.49 -11.78 16.12
N THR A 423 -24.79 -11.74 14.98
CA THR A 423 -23.41 -12.20 14.84
C THR A 423 -22.34 -11.17 15.22
N PHE A 424 -22.69 -9.87 15.30
CA PHE A 424 -21.75 -8.77 15.57
C PHE A 424 -22.28 -7.67 16.50
N CYS A 425 -23.59 -7.54 16.69
CA CYS A 425 -24.17 -6.61 17.66
C CYS A 425 -24.31 -7.24 19.05
N ASP A 426 -24.16 -6.42 20.09
CA ASP A 426 -24.39 -6.81 21.48
C ASP A 426 -25.68 -6.19 22.06
N GLY A 427 -25.85 -6.31 23.38
CA GLY A 427 -26.98 -5.75 24.10
C GLY A 427 -27.09 -4.23 24.08
N THR A 428 -26.15 -3.50 23.47
CA THR A 428 -26.28 -2.05 23.26
C THR A 428 -27.18 -1.70 22.09
N MET A 429 -27.28 -2.58 21.09
CA MET A 429 -28.15 -2.37 19.95
C MET A 429 -29.60 -2.35 20.43
N LYS A 430 -30.31 -1.26 20.10
CA LYS A 430 -31.75 -1.17 20.38
C LYS A 430 -32.50 -2.25 19.58
N PRO A 431 -33.32 -3.10 20.23
CA PRO A 431 -34.13 -4.06 19.49
C PRO A 431 -35.07 -3.37 18.50
N PHE A 432 -35.26 -3.99 17.33
CA PHE A 432 -36.10 -3.45 16.26
C PHE A 432 -36.96 -4.52 15.60
N GLU A 433 -38.10 -4.11 15.04
CA GLU A 433 -38.98 -4.98 14.26
C GLU A 433 -38.33 -5.33 12.92
N CYS A 434 -38.23 -6.63 12.65
CA CYS A 434 -37.59 -7.17 11.47
C CYS A 434 -38.54 -7.16 10.27
N LEU A 435 -38.11 -6.53 9.18
CA LEU A 435 -38.84 -6.47 7.91
C LEU A 435 -38.10 -7.17 6.77
N CYS A 436 -37.22 -8.14 7.08
CA CYS A 436 -36.35 -8.79 6.08
C CYS A 436 -37.07 -9.66 5.05
N GLY A 437 -38.31 -10.08 5.33
CA GLY A 437 -39.09 -10.93 4.41
C GLY A 437 -38.67 -12.41 4.35
N ALA A 438 -37.63 -12.83 5.09
CA ALA A 438 -37.20 -14.23 5.13
C ALA A 438 -38.30 -15.13 5.75
N ALA A 439 -38.44 -16.36 5.24
CA ALA A 439 -39.41 -17.33 5.76
C ALA A 439 -39.16 -17.70 7.23
N CYS A 440 -37.91 -17.62 7.68
CA CYS A 440 -37.50 -17.83 9.06
C CYS A 440 -37.31 -16.51 9.85
N CYS A 441 -38.04 -15.45 9.50
CA CYS A 441 -37.96 -14.17 10.20
C CYS A 441 -38.25 -14.32 11.70
N ARG A 442 -37.39 -13.74 12.55
CA ARG A 442 -37.54 -13.73 14.02
C ARG A 442 -38.55 -12.70 14.53
N GLY A 443 -39.02 -11.80 13.67
CA GLY A 443 -39.97 -10.73 14.01
C GLY A 443 -39.33 -9.56 14.76
N VAL A 444 -38.55 -9.82 15.81
CA VAL A 444 -37.79 -8.79 16.54
C VAL A 444 -36.32 -9.20 16.59
N ILE A 445 -35.42 -8.27 16.28
CA ILE A 445 -33.97 -8.51 16.29
C ILE A 445 -33.37 -7.89 17.55
N SER A 446 -32.64 -8.70 18.29
CA SER A 446 -31.83 -8.31 19.45
C SER A 446 -30.57 -9.17 19.47
N ALA A 447 -29.58 -8.79 20.28
CA ALA A 447 -28.50 -9.72 20.59
C ALA A 447 -29.06 -10.90 21.38
N ASP A 448 -28.84 -12.12 20.90
CA ASP A 448 -29.31 -13.33 21.57
C ASP A 448 -28.34 -14.50 21.38
N ALA A 449 -28.15 -15.29 22.44
CA ALA A 449 -27.15 -16.35 22.45
C ALA A 449 -27.52 -17.53 21.53
N CYS A 450 -28.81 -17.73 21.24
CA CYS A 450 -29.28 -18.82 20.39
C CYS A 450 -28.89 -18.59 18.93
N SER A 451 -29.16 -17.37 18.43
CA SER A 451 -28.74 -16.93 17.10
C SER A 451 -27.22 -16.95 16.99
N LEU A 452 -26.48 -16.47 17.99
CA LEU A 452 -25.02 -16.52 17.96
C LEU A 452 -24.50 -17.98 17.88
N ALA A 453 -25.06 -18.88 18.69
CA ALA A 453 -24.70 -20.29 18.69
C ALA A 453 -24.99 -20.99 17.35
N LYS A 454 -26.04 -20.57 16.62
CA LYS A 454 -26.35 -21.08 15.27
C LYS A 454 -25.21 -20.84 14.28
N TYR A 455 -24.51 -19.70 14.36
CA TYR A 455 -23.40 -19.38 13.46
C TYR A 455 -22.05 -19.96 13.91
N GLY A 456 -21.90 -20.27 15.21
CA GLY A 456 -20.66 -20.84 15.74
C GLY A 456 -19.44 -19.96 15.43
N GLU A 457 -18.46 -20.52 14.74
CA GLU A 457 -17.23 -19.81 14.37
C GLU A 457 -17.40 -18.80 13.22
N HIS A 458 -18.59 -18.70 12.60
CA HIS A 458 -18.94 -17.70 11.59
C HIS A 458 -19.54 -16.43 12.23
N SER A 459 -18.90 -15.93 13.28
CA SER A 459 -19.38 -14.77 14.04
C SER A 459 -18.23 -13.85 14.42
N TRP A 460 -18.53 -12.57 14.61
CA TRP A 460 -17.62 -11.59 15.20
C TRP A 460 -17.52 -11.79 16.72
N LEU A 461 -18.63 -12.17 17.35
CA LEU A 461 -18.72 -12.39 18.80
C LEU A 461 -18.49 -13.85 19.18
N ARG A 462 -17.67 -14.12 20.20
CA ARG A 462 -17.57 -15.47 20.79
C ARG A 462 -18.67 -15.78 21.79
N LYS A 463 -19.22 -14.74 22.42
CA LYS A 463 -20.34 -14.77 23.35
C LYS A 463 -21.04 -13.42 23.25
N VAL A 464 -22.34 -13.40 23.53
CA VAL A 464 -23.07 -12.13 23.67
C VAL A 464 -22.48 -11.40 24.87
N PRO A 465 -21.94 -10.18 24.71
CA PRO A 465 -21.49 -9.36 25.84
C PRO A 465 -22.63 -9.16 26.86
N SER A 466 -22.29 -8.97 28.12
CA SER A 466 -23.28 -8.69 29.16
C SER A 466 -24.13 -7.49 28.80
N ALA A 467 -25.42 -7.51 29.16
CA ALA A 467 -26.30 -6.36 28.93
C ALA A 467 -25.69 -5.10 29.54
N VAL A 468 -25.58 -4.03 28.74
CA VAL A 468 -24.99 -2.77 29.17
C VAL A 468 -26.08 -1.69 29.26
N LYS A 469 -25.97 -0.81 30.25
CA LYS A 469 -26.92 0.29 30.46
C LYS A 469 -27.03 1.17 29.19
N PRO A 470 -28.23 1.46 28.67
CA PRO A 470 -28.40 2.32 27.49
C PRO A 470 -27.69 3.68 27.63
N LEU A 471 -27.09 4.17 26.53
CA LEU A 471 -26.46 5.49 26.47
C LEU A 471 -27.47 6.65 26.44
N LEU A 472 -28.63 6.36 25.87
CA LEU A 472 -29.77 7.27 25.75
C LEU A 472 -30.97 6.67 26.51
N PRO A 473 -31.89 7.50 27.03
CA PRO A 473 -33.08 7.07 27.74
C PRO A 473 -33.99 6.11 26.96
#